data_AF-A0A426YNG7-F1
#
_entry.id   AF-A0A426YNG7-F1
#
_cell.length_a   1.000
_cell.length_b   1.000
_cell.length_c   1.000
_cell.angle_alpha   90.00
_cell.angle_beta   90.00
_cell.angle_gamma   90.00
#
_symmetry.space_group_name_H-M   'P 1'
#
loop_
_entity.id
_entity.type
_entity.pdbx_description
1 polymer ?
#
loop_
_entity_poly.entity_id
_entity_poly.type
_entity_poly.pdbx_seq_one_letter_code
_entity_poly.pdbx_strand_id
1 'polypeptide(L)'
;MDPSNCRFSKSRGLDLYRGRRMSPADSSRSDNVYMAKLAEQAERYEEMVEFMEKVAKTVDVEELTVEERNLLSVAYKNVIGARRASWRIISSIEQKEESRGNEDHVSLIKEYRGKIEAELSKICDGILKLLESHLIPSSTAAESKVFYLKMKGDYHRYLAEFKTGNERKEAAESTLVAYKSAQLDTLSEESYKDSTLIMQLLRDNLTLWTSDINVSSLTSLFCFQFIFPLSGTHPYRLPNVLGCQDDVGDEIKEAPKHESGEGQ
;
A
#
# COMPACT_ATOMS: atom_id res chain seq x y z
N MET A 1 -76.75 3.54 -2.65
CA MET A 1 -76.62 3.87 -4.08
C MET A 1 -76.70 5.39 -4.18
N ASP A 2 -75.78 6.18 -4.70
CA ASP A 2 -74.37 6.06 -5.07
C ASP A 2 -73.95 7.53 -5.34
N PRO A 3 -72.99 8.14 -4.62
CA PRO A 3 -72.58 9.52 -4.86
C PRO A 3 -71.53 9.57 -5.97
N SER A 4 -71.96 9.28 -7.20
CA SER A 4 -71.17 9.46 -8.42
C SER A 4 -71.24 10.90 -8.92
N ASN A 5 -70.61 11.86 -8.22
CA ASN A 5 -70.21 13.13 -8.83
C ASN A 5 -69.18 13.91 -7.97
N CYS A 6 -67.89 13.70 -8.22
CA CYS A 6 -66.91 14.76 -7.98
C CYS A 6 -65.74 14.62 -8.96
N ARG A 7 -65.93 15.25 -10.12
CA ARG A 7 -64.92 15.45 -11.15
C ARG A 7 -63.89 16.46 -10.61
N PHE A 8 -62.82 15.98 -10.00
CA PHE A 8 -61.72 16.83 -9.55
C PHE A 8 -60.55 16.76 -10.55
N SER A 9 -60.42 17.81 -11.34
CA SER A 9 -59.22 18.14 -12.09
C SER A 9 -58.07 18.42 -11.11
N LYS A 10 -57.09 17.52 -11.03
CA LYS A 10 -55.72 17.84 -10.61
C LYS A 10 -54.84 17.60 -11.84
N SER A 11 -54.57 18.63 -12.63
CA SER A 11 -53.45 19.56 -12.41
C SER A 11 -52.12 18.81 -12.36
N ARG A 12 -51.50 18.78 -13.56
CA ARG A 12 -50.08 18.66 -13.84
C ARG A 12 -49.22 19.15 -12.67
N GLY A 13 -48.29 18.33 -12.20
CA GLY A 13 -47.22 18.80 -11.33
C GLY A 13 -46.73 17.82 -10.26
N LEU A 14 -46.40 16.57 -10.61
CA LEU A 14 -45.62 15.67 -9.74
C LEU A 14 -44.72 14.70 -10.55
N ASP A 15 -44.20 15.11 -11.70
CA ASP A 15 -43.23 14.31 -12.51
C ASP A 15 -41.80 14.87 -12.44
N LEU A 16 -41.34 15.31 -11.25
CA LEU A 16 -39.97 15.81 -11.05
C LEU A 16 -39.12 15.00 -10.05
N TYR A 17 -39.65 13.91 -9.50
CA TYR A 17 -38.90 12.97 -8.65
C TYR A 17 -38.89 11.55 -9.21
N ARG A 18 -38.94 11.39 -10.54
CA ARG A 18 -38.50 10.11 -11.14
C ARG A 18 -36.98 10.15 -11.18
N GLY A 19 -36.37 9.89 -10.01
CA GLY A 19 -34.95 9.62 -9.90
C GLY A 19 -34.56 8.61 -10.97
N ARG A 20 -33.49 8.93 -11.71
CA ARG A 20 -32.86 8.04 -12.68
C ARG A 20 -32.76 6.65 -12.04
N ARG A 21 -33.51 5.65 -12.53
CA ARG A 21 -33.32 4.26 -12.10
C ARG A 21 -31.90 3.88 -12.51
N MET A 22 -30.98 3.89 -11.56
CA MET A 22 -29.65 3.30 -11.74
C MET A 22 -29.84 1.81 -12.01
N SER A 23 -29.05 1.25 -12.92
CA SER A 23 -29.07 -0.18 -13.15
C SER A 23 -28.58 -0.91 -11.87
N PRO A 24 -29.00 -2.17 -11.61
CA PRO A 24 -28.50 -2.93 -10.46
C PRO A 24 -26.96 -3.06 -10.45
N ALA A 25 -26.33 -3.00 -11.63
CA ALA A 25 -24.88 -3.02 -11.78
C ALA A 25 -24.23 -1.70 -11.30
N ASP A 26 -24.80 -0.55 -11.65
CA ASP A 26 -24.30 0.78 -11.24
C ASP A 26 -24.45 1.02 -9.72
N SER A 27 -25.52 0.48 -9.12
CA SER A 27 -25.69 0.48 -7.66
C SER A 27 -24.56 -0.28 -6.98
N SER A 28 -24.23 -1.50 -7.45
CA SER A 28 -23.23 -2.30 -6.76
C SER A 28 -21.80 -1.71 -6.84
N ARG A 29 -21.41 -1.05 -7.95
CA ARG A 29 -20.11 -0.35 -8.04
C ARG A 29 -20.04 0.84 -7.07
N SER A 30 -21.04 1.72 -7.11
CA SER A 30 -21.09 2.90 -6.24
C SER A 30 -21.18 2.55 -4.75
N ASP A 31 -21.92 1.50 -4.40
CA ASP A 31 -22.00 0.98 -3.02
C ASP A 31 -20.64 0.45 -2.55
N ASN A 32 -19.91 -0.30 -3.38
CA ASN A 32 -18.56 -0.79 -3.04
C ASN A 32 -17.56 0.37 -2.87
N VAL A 33 -17.62 1.41 -3.71
CA VAL A 33 -16.76 2.61 -3.55
C VAL A 33 -17.08 3.34 -2.24
N TYR A 34 -18.36 3.48 -1.89
CA TYR A 34 -18.77 4.07 -0.62
C TYR A 34 -18.26 3.27 0.58
N MET A 35 -18.38 1.93 0.53
CA MET A 35 -17.86 1.05 1.57
C MET A 35 -16.33 1.11 1.68
N ALA A 36 -15.60 1.21 0.57
CA ALA A 36 -14.15 1.38 0.58
C ALA A 36 -13.74 2.69 1.29
N LYS A 37 -14.45 3.80 1.05
CA LYS A 37 -14.21 5.07 1.76
C LYS A 37 -14.49 4.96 3.25
N LEU A 38 -15.55 4.25 3.66
CA LEU A 38 -15.83 3.99 5.07
C LEU A 38 -14.73 3.14 5.72
N ALA A 39 -14.27 2.10 5.03
CA ALA A 39 -13.19 1.23 5.50
C ALA A 39 -11.86 2.00 5.65
N GLU A 40 -11.57 2.93 4.73
CA GLU A 40 -10.43 3.84 4.83
C GLU A 40 -10.49 4.70 6.10
N GLN A 41 -11.64 5.34 6.38
CA GLN A 41 -11.82 6.16 7.59
C GLN A 41 -11.75 5.34 8.89
N ALA A 42 -12.09 4.05 8.82
CA ALA A 42 -11.98 3.12 9.93
C ALA A 42 -10.59 2.45 10.02
N GLU A 43 -9.65 2.78 9.13
CA GLU A 43 -8.32 2.17 9.00
C GLU A 43 -8.36 0.63 8.80
N ARG A 44 -9.48 0.10 8.31
CA ARG A 44 -9.65 -1.34 8.01
C ARG A 44 -9.29 -1.64 6.56
N TYR A 45 -8.00 -1.48 6.24
CA TYR A 45 -7.50 -1.54 4.86
C TYR A 45 -7.66 -2.92 4.19
N GLU A 46 -7.72 -4.02 4.95
CA GLU A 46 -8.00 -5.35 4.40
C GLU A 46 -9.39 -5.43 3.77
N GLU A 47 -10.41 -4.91 4.45
CA GLU A 47 -11.77 -4.84 3.89
C GLU A 47 -11.84 -3.83 2.75
N MET A 48 -11.10 -2.71 2.84
CA MET A 48 -10.99 -1.74 1.76
C MET A 48 -10.49 -2.40 0.47
N VAL A 49 -9.49 -3.29 0.56
CA VAL A 49 -9.02 -4.09 -0.59
C VAL A 49 -10.14 -4.97 -1.13
N GLU A 50 -10.90 -5.66 -0.29
CA GLU A 50 -12.01 -6.51 -0.75
C GLU A 50 -13.09 -5.73 -1.53
N PHE A 51 -13.46 -4.54 -1.06
CA PHE A 51 -14.42 -3.68 -1.78
C PHE A 51 -13.84 -3.17 -3.10
N MET A 52 -12.58 -2.72 -3.11
CA MET A 52 -11.94 -2.20 -4.32
C MET A 52 -11.64 -3.30 -5.35
N GLU A 53 -11.39 -4.53 -4.91
CA GLU A 53 -11.29 -5.69 -5.81
C GLU A 53 -12.61 -5.97 -6.54
N LYS A 54 -13.75 -5.82 -5.86
CA LYS A 54 -15.07 -5.97 -6.49
C LYS A 54 -15.28 -4.91 -7.56
N VAL A 55 -14.94 -3.66 -7.26
CA VAL A 55 -15.00 -2.54 -8.23
C VAL A 55 -14.10 -2.83 -9.44
N ALA A 56 -12.86 -3.25 -9.21
CA ALA A 56 -11.90 -3.53 -10.26
C ALA A 56 -12.28 -4.74 -11.14
N LYS A 57 -12.98 -5.75 -10.59
CA LYS A 57 -13.50 -6.89 -11.36
C LYS A 57 -14.75 -6.54 -12.19
N THR A 58 -15.41 -5.42 -11.92
CA THR A 58 -16.54 -4.92 -12.73
C THR A 58 -16.11 -4.02 -13.89
N VAL A 59 -14.79 -3.84 -14.11
CA VAL A 59 -14.19 -2.95 -15.12
C VAL A 59 -14.38 -3.43 -16.56
N ASP A 60 -14.89 -4.65 -16.79
CA ASP A 60 -15.18 -5.17 -18.14
C ASP A 60 -16.19 -4.30 -18.95
N VAL A 61 -16.81 -3.30 -18.30
CA VAL A 61 -17.76 -2.34 -18.89
C VAL A 61 -17.19 -0.91 -18.97
N GLU A 62 -16.39 -0.47 -18.00
CA GLU A 62 -15.90 0.93 -17.90
C GLU A 62 -14.63 1.03 -17.04
N GLU A 63 -13.63 1.77 -17.52
CA GLU A 63 -12.35 2.04 -16.84
C GLU A 63 -12.54 2.56 -15.40
N LEU A 64 -11.53 2.36 -14.55
CA LEU A 64 -11.50 2.98 -13.23
C LEU A 64 -11.30 4.49 -13.37
N THR A 65 -12.14 5.25 -12.66
CA THR A 65 -11.94 6.69 -12.52
C THR A 65 -10.67 6.97 -11.72
N VAL A 66 -10.14 8.19 -11.83
CA VAL A 66 -8.95 8.62 -11.09
C VAL A 66 -9.13 8.44 -9.57
N GLU A 67 -10.33 8.71 -9.06
CA GLU A 67 -10.65 8.53 -7.64
C GLU A 67 -10.61 7.06 -7.22
N GLU A 68 -11.25 6.17 -7.98
CA GLU A 68 -11.27 4.72 -7.69
C GLU A 68 -9.87 4.11 -7.81
N ARG A 69 -9.10 4.49 -8.84
CA ARG A 69 -7.70 4.08 -9.02
C ARG A 69 -6.83 4.47 -7.81
N ASN A 70 -7.03 5.68 -7.28
CA ASN A 70 -6.31 6.17 -6.12
C ASN A 70 -6.72 5.42 -4.85
N LEU A 71 -8.02 5.18 -4.63
CA LEU A 71 -8.53 4.39 -3.51
C LEU A 71 -7.96 2.96 -3.52
N LEU A 72 -7.95 2.29 -4.67
CA LEU A 72 -7.35 0.95 -4.83
C LEU A 72 -5.89 0.96 -4.38
N SER A 73 -5.15 1.99 -4.79
CA SER A 73 -3.72 2.11 -4.47
C SER A 73 -3.47 2.41 -3.00
N VAL A 74 -4.30 3.25 -2.38
CA VAL A 74 -4.25 3.51 -0.93
C VAL A 74 -4.52 2.23 -0.15
N ALA A 75 -5.54 1.45 -0.55
CA ALA A 75 -5.91 0.20 0.11
C ALA A 75 -4.74 -0.78 0.15
N TYR A 76 -4.23 -1.18 -1.02
CA TYR A 76 -3.15 -2.16 -1.08
C TYR A 76 -1.83 -1.63 -0.47
N LYS A 77 -1.50 -0.34 -0.63
CA LYS A 77 -0.29 0.27 -0.03
C LYS A 77 -0.28 0.10 1.49
N ASN A 78 -1.40 0.34 2.15
CA ASN A 78 -1.47 0.24 3.61
C ASN A 78 -1.42 -1.22 4.07
N VAL A 79 -2.13 -2.13 3.39
CA VAL A 79 -2.08 -3.56 3.71
C VAL A 79 -0.66 -4.12 3.55
N ILE A 80 -0.02 -3.91 2.40
CA ILE A 80 1.34 -4.41 2.16
C ILE A 80 2.38 -3.70 3.05
N GLY A 81 2.18 -2.42 3.35
CA GLY A 81 3.05 -1.63 4.21
C GLY A 81 3.15 -2.20 5.63
N ALA A 82 2.00 -2.51 6.23
CA ALA A 82 1.94 -3.13 7.56
C ALA A 82 2.68 -4.49 7.57
N ARG A 83 2.41 -5.36 6.59
CA ARG A 83 3.02 -6.71 6.54
C ARG A 83 4.53 -6.66 6.31
N ARG A 84 5.00 -5.74 5.45
CA ARG A 84 6.45 -5.54 5.23
C ARG A 84 7.16 -5.01 6.46
N ALA A 85 6.50 -4.14 7.25
CA ALA A 85 7.07 -3.69 8.52
C ALA A 85 7.21 -4.86 9.51
N SER A 86 6.17 -5.68 9.66
CA SER A 86 6.21 -6.90 10.47
C SER A 86 7.33 -7.85 10.02
N TRP A 87 7.45 -8.12 8.72
CA TRP A 87 8.50 -8.99 8.19
C TRP A 87 9.91 -8.47 8.53
N ARG A 88 10.19 -7.18 8.35
CA ARG A 88 11.49 -6.59 8.69
C ARG A 88 11.85 -6.74 10.16
N ILE A 89 10.88 -6.52 11.06
CA ILE A 89 11.08 -6.65 12.50
C ILE A 89 11.42 -8.11 12.84
N ILE A 90 10.64 -9.06 12.32
CA ILE A 90 10.86 -10.49 12.56
C ILE A 90 12.20 -10.96 12.01
N SER A 91 12.57 -10.56 10.78
CA SER A 91 13.88 -10.88 10.21
C SER A 91 15.05 -10.30 11.01
N SER A 92 14.88 -9.11 11.63
CA SER A 92 15.91 -8.54 12.51
C SER A 92 16.03 -9.30 13.84
N ILE A 93 14.92 -9.78 14.39
CA ILE A 93 14.92 -10.59 15.62
C ILE A 93 15.55 -11.96 15.35
N GLU A 94 15.24 -12.59 14.21
CA GLU A 94 15.86 -13.84 13.77
C GLU A 94 17.39 -13.74 13.73
N GLN A 95 17.93 -12.71 13.09
CA GLN A 95 19.39 -12.49 13.01
C GLN A 95 20.03 -12.30 14.38
N LYS A 96 19.34 -11.59 15.30
CA LYS A 96 19.82 -11.39 16.68
C LYS A 96 19.84 -12.70 17.47
N GLU A 97 18.80 -13.52 17.36
CA GLU A 97 18.75 -14.82 18.06
C GLU A 97 19.72 -15.84 17.45
N GLU A 98 19.96 -15.79 16.13
CA GLU A 98 20.96 -16.61 15.45
C GLU A 98 22.38 -16.27 15.94
N SER A 99 22.67 -14.97 16.18
CA SER A 99 23.95 -14.54 16.75
C SER A 99 24.18 -15.00 18.20
N ARG A 100 23.11 -15.33 18.93
CA ARG A 100 23.15 -15.83 20.32
C ARG A 100 23.24 -17.35 20.40
N GLY A 101 23.12 -18.06 19.28
CA GLY A 101 23.18 -19.52 19.22
C GLY A 101 21.94 -20.24 19.75
N ASN A 102 20.79 -19.57 19.83
CA ASN A 102 19.56 -20.17 20.35
C ASN A 102 18.75 -20.84 19.22
N GLU A 103 19.17 -22.02 18.79
CA GLU A 103 18.63 -22.72 17.60
C GLU A 103 17.12 -23.03 17.70
N ASP A 104 16.61 -23.34 18.90
CA ASP A 104 15.20 -23.63 19.13
C ASP A 104 14.32 -22.39 18.87
N HIS A 105 14.72 -21.24 19.41
CA HIS A 105 14.02 -19.97 19.18
C HIS A 105 14.13 -19.52 17.73
N VAL A 106 15.30 -19.67 17.11
CA VAL A 106 15.50 -19.35 15.68
C VAL A 106 14.55 -20.16 14.80
N SER A 107 14.34 -21.44 15.12
CA SER A 107 13.41 -22.31 14.39
C SER A 107 11.95 -21.82 14.49
N LEU A 108 11.50 -21.43 15.70
CA LEU A 108 10.17 -20.86 15.91
C LEU A 108 9.98 -19.52 15.17
N ILE A 109 11.00 -18.66 15.18
CA ILE A 109 10.98 -17.37 14.49
C ILE A 109 10.91 -17.57 12.97
N LYS A 110 11.65 -18.54 12.43
CA LYS A 110 11.62 -18.91 11.00
C LYS A 110 10.22 -19.35 10.56
N GLU A 111 9.53 -20.16 11.37
CA GLU A 111 8.14 -20.56 11.07
C GLU A 111 7.20 -19.35 11.02
N TYR A 112 7.31 -18.44 11.99
CA TYR A 112 6.47 -17.23 12.01
C TYR A 112 6.79 -16.28 10.85
N ARG A 113 8.07 -16.11 10.51
CA ARG A 113 8.49 -15.35 9.31
C ARG A 113 7.87 -15.94 8.05
N GLY A 114 7.86 -17.27 7.92
CA GLY A 114 7.22 -17.98 6.80
C GLY A 114 5.73 -17.70 6.66
N LYS A 115 4.99 -17.54 7.78
CA LYS A 115 3.58 -17.13 7.75
C LYS A 115 3.40 -15.72 7.17
N ILE A 116 4.24 -14.78 7.59
CA ILE A 116 4.23 -13.40 7.05
C ILE A 116 4.60 -13.38 5.57
N GLU A 117 5.58 -14.18 5.15
CA GLU A 117 5.98 -14.31 3.73
C GLU A 117 4.83 -14.86 2.88
N ALA A 118 4.07 -15.84 3.39
CA ALA A 118 2.88 -16.35 2.71
C ALA A 118 1.78 -15.29 2.57
N GLU A 119 1.55 -14.46 3.60
CA GLU A 119 0.62 -13.33 3.53
C GLU A 119 1.08 -12.28 2.51
N LEU A 120 2.37 -11.91 2.53
CA LEU A 120 2.96 -10.97 1.57
C LEU A 120 2.81 -11.48 0.14
N SER A 121 3.12 -12.74 -0.12
CA SER A 121 2.93 -13.37 -1.43
C SER A 121 1.47 -13.32 -1.85
N LYS A 122 0.52 -13.69 -0.98
CA LYS A 122 -0.91 -13.64 -1.30
C LYS A 122 -1.38 -12.23 -1.68
N ILE A 123 -0.92 -11.19 -0.96
CA ILE A 123 -1.28 -9.80 -1.26
C ILE A 123 -0.71 -9.38 -2.62
N CYS A 124 0.58 -9.66 -2.86
CA CYS A 124 1.24 -9.36 -4.14
C CYS A 124 0.58 -10.08 -5.31
N ASP A 125 0.29 -11.38 -5.19
CA ASP A 125 -0.33 -12.17 -6.24
C ASP A 125 -1.74 -11.68 -6.55
N GLY A 126 -2.50 -11.25 -5.53
CA GLY A 126 -3.84 -10.68 -5.70
C GLY A 126 -3.84 -9.43 -6.59
N ILE A 127 -2.99 -8.45 -6.27
CA ILE A 127 -2.91 -7.21 -7.07
C ILE A 127 -2.26 -7.43 -8.44
N LEU A 128 -1.22 -8.26 -8.53
CA LEU A 128 -0.57 -8.56 -9.82
C LEU A 128 -1.57 -9.22 -10.78
N LYS A 129 -2.36 -10.17 -10.30
CA LYS A 129 -3.43 -10.78 -11.08
C LYS A 129 -4.44 -9.74 -11.54
N LEU A 130 -4.88 -8.85 -10.65
CA LEU A 130 -5.84 -7.79 -10.98
C LEU A 130 -5.30 -6.82 -12.05
N LEU A 131 -4.02 -6.44 -11.93
CA LEU A 131 -3.34 -5.57 -12.88
C LEU A 131 -3.25 -6.20 -14.27
N GLU A 132 -2.83 -7.47 -14.35
CA GLU A 132 -2.63 -8.16 -15.63
C GLU A 132 -3.94 -8.54 -16.33
N SER A 133 -4.97 -8.90 -15.57
CA SER A 133 -6.25 -9.37 -16.14
C SER A 133 -7.23 -8.25 -16.48
N HIS A 134 -7.32 -7.21 -15.66
CA HIS A 134 -8.36 -6.19 -15.79
C HIS A 134 -7.81 -4.78 -16.02
N LEU A 135 -6.81 -4.33 -15.25
CA LEU A 135 -6.46 -2.90 -15.21
C LEU A 135 -5.54 -2.44 -16.35
N ILE A 136 -4.51 -3.21 -16.69
CA ILE A 136 -3.59 -2.88 -17.79
C ILE A 136 -4.29 -3.03 -19.15
N PRO A 137 -5.04 -4.11 -19.44
CA PRO A 137 -5.70 -4.27 -20.74
C PRO A 137 -6.82 -3.26 -20.99
N SER A 138 -7.53 -2.84 -19.94
CA SER A 138 -8.66 -1.90 -20.06
C SER A 138 -8.22 -0.44 -20.09
N SER A 139 -6.97 -0.10 -19.77
CA SER A 139 -6.50 1.29 -19.70
C SER A 139 -6.21 1.86 -21.10
N THR A 140 -7.03 2.81 -21.56
CA THR A 140 -6.78 3.54 -22.83
C THR A 140 -5.85 4.75 -22.65
N ALA A 141 -5.89 5.43 -21.51
CA ALA A 141 -5.05 6.58 -21.22
C ALA A 141 -3.61 6.17 -20.86
N ALA A 142 -2.60 6.82 -21.45
CA ALA A 142 -1.20 6.52 -21.16
C ALA A 142 -0.82 6.78 -19.69
N GLU A 143 -1.36 7.84 -19.07
CA GLU A 143 -1.12 8.13 -17.65
C GLU A 143 -1.58 6.96 -16.75
N SER A 144 -2.78 6.44 -16.99
CA SER A 144 -3.32 5.29 -16.26
C SER A 144 -2.52 4.02 -16.52
N LYS A 145 -2.06 3.81 -17.75
CA LYS A 145 -1.22 2.66 -18.11
C LYS A 145 0.13 2.71 -17.39
N VAL A 146 0.79 3.86 -17.38
CA VAL A 146 2.05 4.09 -16.65
C VAL A 146 1.85 3.89 -15.15
N PHE A 147 0.73 4.37 -14.60
CA PHE A 147 0.38 4.16 -13.20
C PHE A 147 0.30 2.66 -12.84
N TYR A 148 -0.43 1.86 -13.63
CA TYR A 148 -0.57 0.42 -13.39
C TYR A 148 0.73 -0.35 -13.63
N LEU A 149 1.53 0.03 -14.64
CA LEU A 149 2.83 -0.60 -14.89
C LEU A 149 3.84 -0.29 -13.77
N LYS A 150 3.84 0.94 -13.25
CA LYS A 150 4.63 1.29 -12.07
C LYS A 150 4.19 0.46 -10.86
N MET A 151 2.89 0.36 -10.63
CA MET A 151 2.32 -0.45 -9.54
C MET A 151 2.76 -1.92 -9.67
N LYS A 152 2.69 -2.50 -10.87
CA LYS A 152 3.18 -3.86 -11.17
C LYS A 152 4.65 -4.03 -10.78
N GLY A 153 5.50 -3.09 -11.18
CA GLY A 153 6.91 -3.08 -10.80
C GLY A 153 7.12 -3.03 -9.28
N ASP A 154 6.36 -2.19 -8.57
CA ASP A 154 6.44 -2.08 -7.11
C ASP A 154 6.09 -3.40 -6.40
N TYR A 155 5.10 -4.16 -6.86
CA TYR A 155 4.73 -5.45 -6.25
C TYR A 155 5.70 -6.59 -6.57
N HIS A 156 6.21 -6.67 -7.80
CA HIS A 156 7.30 -7.61 -8.10
C HIS A 156 8.57 -7.29 -7.29
N ARG A 157 8.83 -6.01 -7.07
CA ARG A 157 9.92 -5.54 -6.24
C ARG A 157 9.75 -5.98 -4.79
N TYR A 158 8.53 -5.87 -4.24
CA TYR A 158 8.24 -6.41 -2.91
C TYR A 158 8.41 -7.93 -2.83
N LEU A 159 8.04 -8.70 -3.86
CA LEU A 159 8.31 -10.14 -3.92
C LEU A 159 9.82 -10.43 -3.88
N ALA A 160 10.62 -9.68 -4.64
CA ALA A 160 12.07 -9.86 -4.67
C ALA A 160 12.78 -9.54 -3.33
N GLU A 161 12.15 -8.80 -2.41
CA GLU A 161 12.72 -8.45 -1.10
C GLU A 161 12.87 -9.68 -0.18
N PHE A 162 11.93 -10.63 -0.22
CA PHE A 162 11.90 -11.77 0.70
C PHE A 162 12.02 -13.14 0.02
N LYS A 163 11.74 -13.23 -1.29
CA LYS A 163 11.95 -14.48 -2.04
C LYS A 163 13.43 -14.81 -2.17
N THR A 164 13.74 -16.08 -2.39
CA THR A 164 15.11 -16.59 -2.54
C THR A 164 15.26 -17.46 -3.79
N GLY A 165 16.50 -17.73 -4.20
CA GLY A 165 16.79 -18.60 -5.34
C GLY A 165 16.27 -18.06 -6.68
N ASN A 166 15.62 -18.93 -7.46
CA ASN A 166 15.08 -18.58 -8.79
C ASN A 166 13.90 -17.62 -8.70
N GLU A 167 13.01 -17.76 -7.72
CA GLU A 167 11.84 -16.89 -7.56
C GLU A 167 12.25 -15.41 -7.38
N ARG A 168 13.37 -15.15 -6.70
CA ARG A 168 13.92 -13.80 -6.57
C ARG A 168 14.41 -13.24 -7.90
N LYS A 169 15.07 -14.06 -8.72
CA LYS A 169 15.58 -13.64 -10.04
C LYS A 169 14.42 -13.30 -10.97
N GLU A 170 13.42 -14.17 -11.04
CA GLU A 170 12.21 -13.96 -11.84
C GLU A 170 11.46 -12.69 -11.42
N ALA A 171 11.32 -12.46 -10.10
CA ALA A 171 10.72 -11.23 -9.58
C ALA A 171 11.53 -9.97 -9.92
N ALA A 172 12.87 -10.04 -9.85
CA ALA A 172 13.75 -8.93 -10.22
C ALA A 172 13.70 -8.61 -11.72
N GLU A 173 13.71 -9.63 -12.57
CA GLU A 173 13.54 -9.49 -14.02
C GLU A 173 12.18 -8.90 -14.36
N SER A 174 11.11 -9.38 -13.73
CA SER A 174 9.75 -8.86 -13.91
C SER A 174 9.63 -7.40 -13.48
N THR A 175 10.31 -7.01 -12.39
CA THR A 175 10.40 -5.62 -11.93
C THR A 175 11.05 -4.73 -13.00
N LEU A 176 12.18 -5.18 -13.56
CA LEU A 176 12.92 -4.47 -14.60
C LEU A 176 12.07 -4.28 -15.86
N VAL A 177 11.38 -5.34 -16.29
CA VAL A 177 10.49 -5.30 -17.46
C VAL A 177 9.36 -4.31 -17.23
N ALA A 178 8.68 -4.37 -16.08
CA ALA A 178 7.55 -3.49 -15.77
C ALA A 178 7.95 -2.00 -15.77
N TYR A 179 9.07 -1.65 -15.13
CA TYR A 179 9.54 -0.26 -15.12
C TYR A 179 10.05 0.22 -16.49
N LYS A 180 10.68 -0.64 -17.28
CA LYS A 180 11.06 -0.31 -18.66
C LYS A 180 9.83 -0.08 -19.54
N SER A 181 8.81 -0.92 -19.44
CA SER A 181 7.55 -0.73 -20.16
C SER A 181 6.88 0.59 -19.77
N ALA A 182 6.82 0.90 -18.46
CA ALA A 182 6.31 2.18 -17.99
C ALA A 182 7.08 3.37 -18.58
N GLN A 183 8.41 3.29 -18.62
CA GLN A 183 9.26 4.32 -19.19
C GLN A 183 9.03 4.51 -20.70
N LEU A 184 8.91 3.42 -21.45
CA LEU A 184 8.68 3.47 -22.90
C LEU A 184 7.32 4.07 -23.25
N ASP A 185 6.25 3.67 -22.54
CA ASP A 185 4.91 4.23 -22.74
C ASP A 185 4.87 5.74 -22.42
N THR A 186 5.71 6.20 -21.48
CA THR A 186 5.84 7.62 -21.16
C THR A 186 6.58 8.41 -22.25
N LEU A 187 7.51 7.77 -22.97
CA LEU A 187 8.31 8.39 -24.03
C LEU A 187 7.58 8.47 -25.38
N SER A 188 6.57 7.62 -25.61
CA SER A 188 5.78 7.61 -26.85
C SER A 188 4.74 8.74 -26.95
N GLU A 189 4.35 9.37 -25.84
CA GLU A 189 3.45 10.52 -25.84
C GLU A 189 4.23 11.83 -25.56
N GLU A 190 3.89 12.92 -26.25
CA GLU A 190 4.53 14.25 -26.17
C GLU A 190 4.32 14.98 -24.82
N SER A 191 4.30 14.28 -23.68
CA SER A 191 4.29 14.87 -22.33
C SER A 191 5.72 14.95 -21.76
N TYR A 192 6.65 15.52 -22.53
CA TYR A 192 8.09 15.51 -22.20
C TYR A 192 8.46 16.37 -20.97
N LYS A 193 7.53 17.16 -20.40
CA LYS A 193 7.85 18.11 -19.31
C LYS A 193 7.47 17.59 -17.93
N ASP A 194 6.29 17.02 -17.71
CA ASP A 194 5.90 16.44 -16.42
C ASP A 194 6.42 15.00 -16.23
N SER A 195 6.67 14.31 -17.34
CA SER A 195 7.21 12.95 -17.35
C SER A 195 8.69 12.86 -16.98
N THR A 196 9.45 13.97 -17.02
CA THR A 196 10.89 13.95 -16.67
C THR A 196 11.10 13.61 -15.20
N LEU A 197 10.25 14.10 -14.30
CA LEU A 197 10.34 13.79 -12.88
C LEU A 197 9.98 12.32 -12.61
N ILE A 198 8.91 11.82 -13.23
CA ILE A 198 8.50 10.41 -13.11
C ILE A 198 9.56 9.48 -13.70
N MET A 199 10.11 9.81 -14.87
CA MET A 199 11.19 9.04 -15.50
C MET A 199 12.50 9.11 -14.71
N GLN A 200 12.83 10.26 -14.11
CA GLN A 200 13.99 10.40 -13.24
C GLN A 200 13.80 9.58 -11.97
N LEU A 201 12.62 9.62 -11.35
CA LEU A 201 12.29 8.79 -10.19
C LEU A 201 12.30 7.29 -10.52
N LEU A 202 11.79 6.89 -11.70
CA LEU A 202 11.86 5.50 -12.15
C LEU A 202 13.29 5.07 -12.45
N ARG A 203 14.11 5.96 -13.04
CA ARG A 203 15.54 5.72 -13.30
C ARG A 203 16.33 5.63 -11.99
N ASP A 204 16.06 6.50 -11.03
CA ASP A 204 16.75 6.54 -9.75
C ASP A 204 16.35 5.34 -8.89
N ASN A 205 15.06 4.98 -8.88
CA ASN A 205 14.63 3.71 -8.30
C ASN A 205 15.29 2.53 -9.03
N LEU A 206 15.29 2.48 -10.37
CA LEU A 206 15.92 1.38 -11.08
C LEU A 206 17.42 1.28 -10.82
N THR A 207 18.12 2.42 -10.72
CA THR A 207 19.57 2.50 -10.47
C THR A 207 19.89 2.05 -9.04
N LEU A 208 19.13 2.56 -8.06
CA LEU A 208 19.26 2.18 -6.64
C LEU A 208 19.02 0.68 -6.45
N TRP A 209 18.05 0.10 -7.16
CA TRP A 209 17.79 -1.33 -7.12
C TRP A 209 18.83 -2.16 -7.87
N THR A 210 19.34 -1.68 -8.99
CA THR A 210 20.46 -2.34 -9.70
C THR A 210 21.72 -2.35 -8.84
N SER A 211 21.95 -1.31 -8.02
CA SER A 211 23.04 -1.28 -7.03
C SER A 211 22.75 -2.09 -5.76
N ASP A 212 21.51 -2.13 -5.26
CA ASP A 212 21.12 -2.87 -4.05
C ASP A 212 21.06 -4.40 -4.29
N ILE A 213 20.96 -4.84 -5.55
CA ILE A 213 21.24 -6.24 -5.93
C ILE A 213 22.68 -6.64 -5.57
N ASN A 214 23.61 -5.67 -5.43
CA ASN A 214 25.01 -5.89 -5.03
C ASN A 214 25.34 -5.52 -3.58
N VAL A 215 24.48 -4.82 -2.84
CA VAL A 215 24.76 -4.47 -1.43
C VAL A 215 23.50 -4.60 -0.60
N SER A 216 23.47 -5.64 0.23
CA SER A 216 22.44 -5.81 1.26
C SER A 216 22.58 -4.73 2.34
N SER A 217 21.45 -4.12 2.70
CA SER A 217 21.20 -3.27 3.86
C SER A 217 21.23 -1.74 3.64
N LEU A 218 20.10 -1.10 4.01
CA LEU A 218 19.96 0.30 4.48
C LEU A 218 19.50 1.44 3.54
N THR A 219 18.47 1.26 2.71
CA THR A 219 17.89 2.41 1.94
C THR A 219 16.34 2.49 1.93
N SER A 220 15.65 1.95 2.94
CA SER A 220 14.17 2.02 3.01
C SER A 220 13.59 3.40 3.43
N LEU A 221 14.41 4.40 3.75
CA LEU A 221 13.94 5.68 4.29
C LEU A 221 13.89 6.85 3.29
N PHE A 222 14.52 6.74 2.12
CA PHE A 222 14.56 7.85 1.14
C PHE A 222 13.36 7.91 0.18
N CYS A 223 12.53 6.86 0.11
CA CYS A 223 11.36 6.82 -0.77
C CYS A 223 10.10 7.53 -0.19
N PHE A 224 10.14 7.98 1.06
CA PHE A 224 8.94 8.46 1.78
C PHE A 224 8.52 9.91 1.48
N GLN A 225 9.37 10.74 0.87
CA GLN A 225 9.13 12.19 0.80
C GLN A 225 8.60 12.73 -0.55
N PHE A 226 8.66 11.97 -1.66
CA PHE A 226 8.52 12.59 -3.00
C PHE A 226 7.36 12.11 -3.88
N ILE A 227 6.42 11.29 -3.37
CA ILE A 227 5.26 10.80 -4.16
C ILE A 227 4.03 11.74 -4.13
N PHE A 228 4.07 12.85 -3.38
CA PHE A 228 2.97 13.85 -3.40
C PHE A 228 3.51 15.28 -3.55
N PRO A 229 3.42 15.88 -4.75
CA PRO A 229 3.14 17.30 -4.87
C PRO A 229 1.65 17.46 -5.19
N LEU A 230 0.98 18.36 -4.43
CA LEU A 230 -0.38 18.87 -4.65
C LEU A 230 -1.54 18.00 -4.17
N SER A 231 -1.78 18.02 -2.86
CA SER A 231 -3.11 18.28 -2.29
C SER A 231 -2.90 18.73 -0.85
N GLY A 232 -3.11 20.02 -0.61
CA GLY A 232 -3.00 20.60 0.73
C GLY A 232 -4.11 20.08 1.63
N THR A 233 -3.77 19.17 2.53
CA THR A 233 -4.50 18.92 3.78
C THR A 233 -3.50 18.61 4.90
N HIS A 234 -3.80 19.14 6.07
CA HIS A 234 -2.97 19.34 7.26
C HIS A 234 -2.04 18.20 7.75
N PRO A 235 -0.98 18.55 8.51
CA PRO A 235 -0.02 17.59 9.05
C PRO A 235 -0.64 16.86 10.26
N TYR A 236 -0.87 15.56 10.13
CA TYR A 236 -1.13 14.72 11.29
C TYR A 236 0.18 14.24 11.92
N ARG A 237 0.35 14.72 13.14
CA ARG A 237 1.39 14.44 14.13
C ARG A 237 1.44 12.93 14.43
N LEU A 238 2.60 12.32 14.22
CA LEU A 238 2.91 10.97 14.71
C LEU A 238 2.71 10.91 16.25
N PRO A 239 2.08 9.87 16.80
CA PRO A 239 2.19 9.57 18.22
C PRO A 239 3.62 9.12 18.53
N ASN A 240 4.26 9.77 19.50
CA ASN A 240 5.51 9.32 20.10
C ASN A 240 5.34 7.89 20.64
N VAL A 241 5.95 6.92 19.97
CA VAL A 241 6.26 5.60 20.55
C VAL A 241 7.78 5.44 20.56
N LEU A 242 8.43 6.25 21.40
CA LEU A 242 9.80 6.05 21.86
C LEU A 242 9.87 6.59 23.29
N GLY A 243 9.50 5.74 24.24
CA GLY A 243 9.82 5.87 25.66
C GLY A 243 10.75 4.74 26.05
N CYS A 244 11.95 4.73 25.47
CA CYS A 244 13.08 3.97 25.98
C CYS A 244 14.18 5.00 26.21
N GLN A 245 14.47 5.22 27.49
CA GLN A 245 15.44 6.17 28.02
C GLN A 245 16.84 5.98 27.41
N ASP A 246 17.42 7.08 26.95
CA ASP A 246 18.85 7.33 27.02
C ASP A 246 19.07 8.45 28.03
N ASP A 247 19.40 8.11 29.28
CA ASP A 247 19.99 9.03 30.25
C ASP A 247 21.40 8.50 30.58
N VAL A 248 22.41 9.05 29.90
CA VAL A 248 23.82 8.94 30.28
C VAL A 248 24.32 10.35 30.62
N GLY A 249 24.63 10.54 31.90
CA GLY A 249 25.55 11.57 32.41
C GLY A 249 24.92 12.84 32.97
N ASP A 250 24.82 12.96 34.30
CA ASP A 250 25.77 13.77 35.08
C ASP A 250 25.45 13.82 36.60
N GLU A 251 26.47 13.47 37.38
CA GLU A 251 26.98 14.17 38.57
C GLU A 251 26.23 14.24 39.95
N ILE A 252 27.01 13.86 40.98
CA ILE A 252 27.04 14.24 42.42
C ILE A 252 26.02 13.64 43.41
N LYS A 253 26.50 12.78 44.33
CA LYS A 253 26.72 13.09 45.78
C LYS A 253 27.23 11.90 46.59
N GLU A 254 28.38 12.11 47.22
CA GLU A 254 28.94 11.30 48.31
C GLU A 254 27.94 11.10 49.46
N ALA A 255 27.99 9.91 50.07
CA ALA A 255 27.41 9.61 51.38
C ALA A 255 28.31 8.60 52.13
N PRO A 256 28.27 8.57 53.48
CA PRO A 256 29.47 8.56 54.31
C PRO A 256 29.99 7.16 54.70
N LYS A 257 31.27 7.16 55.09
CA LYS A 257 32.00 6.03 55.67
C LYS A 257 31.31 5.56 56.96
N HIS A 258 31.04 4.25 57.04
CA HIS A 258 30.69 3.59 58.28
C HIS A 258 31.99 3.27 59.04
N GLU A 259 32.21 3.97 60.15
CA GLU A 259 33.18 3.58 61.17
C GLU A 259 32.69 2.31 61.86
N SER A 260 33.47 1.24 61.75
CA SER A 260 33.40 0.09 62.65
C SER A 260 34.22 0.44 63.89
N GLY A 261 33.53 0.86 64.96
CA GLY A 261 34.10 0.92 66.29
C GLY A 261 34.29 -0.49 66.85
N GLU A 262 35.52 -0.96 66.91
CA GLU A 262 35.95 -1.94 67.91
C GLU A 262 36.38 -1.18 69.16
N GLY A 263 35.86 -1.60 70.31
CA GLY A 263 36.28 -1.09 71.60
C GLY A 263 35.78 -1.99 72.72
N GLN A 264 36.63 -2.95 73.12
CA GLN A 264 37.07 -3.24 74.50
C GLN A 264 37.75 -4.60 74.58
#